data_AF-A0A0M2GYL0-F1
#
_entry.id   AF-A0A0M2GYL0-F1
#
_cell.length_a   1.000
_cell.length_b   1.000
_cell.length_c   1.000
_cell.angle_alpha   90.00
_cell.angle_beta   90.00
_cell.angle_gamma   90.00
#
_symmetry.space_group_name_H-M   'P 1'
#
loop_
_entity.id
_entity.type
_entity.pdbx_description
1 polymer ?
#
loop_
_entity_poly.entity_id
_entity_poly.type
_entity_poly.pdbx_seq_one_letter_code
_entity_poly.pdbx_strand_id
1 'polypeptide(L)' 'MERELLAFGRRKLGPAVAPREIAFDQNLPKTRSGKVMRRLLRARELGLPAGDLSTLEGST' A
#
# COMPACT_ATOMS: atom_id res chain seq x y z
N MET A 1 15.45 10.16 2.08
CA MET A 1 14.65 9.04 1.56
C MET A 1 13.20 9.42 1.21
N GLU A 2 12.29 9.65 2.16
CA GLU A 2 10.86 9.91 1.84
C GLU A 2 10.67 11.11 0.88
N ARG A 3 11.28 12.26 1.20
CA ARG A 3 11.22 13.47 0.35
C ARG A 3 11.79 13.24 -1.05
N GLU A 4 12.80 12.38 -1.19
CA GLU A 4 13.40 12.06 -2.48
C GLU A 4 12.47 11.20 -3.33
N LEU A 5 11.77 10.24 -2.72
CA LEU A 5 10.77 9.41 -3.40
C LEU A 5 9.55 10.23 -3.84
N LEU A 6 9.06 11.14 -2.99
CA LEU A 6 7.99 12.08 -3.36
C LEU A 6 8.43 12.99 -4.51
N ALA A 7 9.65 13.55 -4.43
CA ALA A 7 10.19 14.39 -5.50
C ALA A 7 10.40 13.59 -6.80
N PHE A 8 10.85 12.34 -6.72
CA PHE A 8 10.96 11.43 -7.85
C PHE A 8 9.58 11.16 -8.49
N GLY A 9 8.58 10.84 -7.67
CA GLY A 9 7.20 10.62 -8.12
C GLY A 9 6.63 11.84 -8.84
N ARG A 10 6.81 13.05 -8.28
CA ARG A 10 6.39 14.30 -8.92
C ARG A 10 7.08 14.54 -10.26
N ARG A 11 8.39 14.25 -10.38
CA ARG A 11 9.13 14.39 -11.64
C ARG A 11 8.71 13.37 -12.70
N LYS A 12 8.36 12.14 -12.31
CA LYS A 12 8.05 11.04 -13.26
C LYS A 12 6.59 10.92 -13.64
N LEU A 13 5.67 11.17 -12.70
CA LEU A 13 4.23 10.99 -12.88
C LEU A 13 3.49 12.32 -13.07
N GLY A 14 4.15 13.45 -12.80
CA GLY A 14 3.55 14.77 -12.78
C GLY A 14 2.78 15.05 -11.48
N PRO A 15 2.49 16.33 -11.20
CA PRO A 15 1.90 16.76 -9.92
C PRO A 15 0.46 16.25 -9.69
N ALA A 16 -0.29 15.94 -10.75
CA ALA A 16 -1.67 15.49 -10.65
C ALA A 16 -1.81 14.04 -10.13
N VAL A 17 -0.84 13.18 -10.43
CA VAL A 17 -0.90 11.73 -10.16
C VAL A 17 0.10 11.30 -9.10
N ALA A 18 1.16 12.09 -8.87
CA ALA A 18 2.15 11.77 -7.85
C ALA A 18 1.51 11.62 -6.46
N PRO A 19 1.99 10.65 -5.66
CA PRO A 19 1.50 10.45 -4.30
C PRO A 19 1.74 11.71 -3.45
N ARG A 20 0.80 11.99 -2.55
CA ARG A 20 0.91 13.11 -1.60
C ARG A 20 1.78 12.75 -0.40
N GLU A 21 1.69 11.50 0.04
CA GLU A 21 2.34 10.96 1.24
C GLU A 21 2.84 9.55 0.96
N ILE A 22 3.86 9.11 1.71
CA ILE A 22 4.43 7.76 1.63
C ILE A 22 4.58 7.21 3.05
N ALA A 23 3.84 6.16 3.38
CA ALA A 23 4.02 5.39 4.60
C ALA A 23 4.87 4.14 4.30
N PHE A 24 5.91 3.92 5.12
CA PHE A 24 6.72 2.70 5.04
C PHE A 24 6.18 1.67 6.02
N ASP A 25 5.85 0.49 5.51
CA ASP A 25 5.39 -0.65 6.29
C ASP A 25 6.30 -1.85 6.00
N GLN A 26 6.81 -2.47 7.06
CA GLN A 26 7.64 -3.68 6.95
C GLN A 26 6.80 -4.92 6.64
N ASN A 27 5.51 -4.90 7.00
CA ASN A 27 4.62 -6.05 6.97
C ASN A 27 3.43 -5.80 6.05
N LEU A 28 3.73 -5.63 4.76
CA LEU A 28 2.68 -5.53 3.74
C LEU A 28 1.83 -6.80 3.71
N PRO A 29 0.48 -6.69 3.78
CA PRO A 29 -0.40 -7.85 3.74
C PRO A 29 -0.29 -8.51 2.37
N LYS A 30 0.00 -9.82 2.37
CA LYS A 30 0.17 -10.62 1.18
C LYS A 30 -0.78 -11.81 1.20
N THR A 31 -1.16 -12.27 0.01
CA THR A 31 -1.84 -13.56 -0.13
C THR A 31 -0.85 -14.70 0.13
N ARG A 32 -1.35 -15.92 0.34
CA ARG A 32 -0.52 -17.16 0.37
C ARG A 32 0.33 -17.38 -0.88
N SER A 33 0.02 -16.70 -1.99
CA SER A 33 0.80 -16.69 -3.22
C SER A 33 1.80 -15.52 -3.31
N GLY A 34 1.98 -14.75 -2.24
CA GLY A 34 2.91 -13.62 -2.13
C GLY A 34 2.42 -12.31 -2.74
N LYS A 35 1.19 -12.25 -3.29
CA LYS A 35 0.66 -11.03 -3.93
C LYS A 35 0.20 -10.04 -2.87
N VAL A 36 0.60 -8.77 -3.00
CA VAL A 36 0.16 -7.71 -2.08
C VAL A 36 -1.36 -7.51 -2.18
N MET A 37 -2.05 -7.59 -1.04
CA MET A 37 -3.50 -7.41 -0.94
C MET A 37 -3.86 -5.93 -0.88
N ARG A 38 -3.74 -5.22 -2.02
CA ARG A 38 -4.02 -3.77 -2.11
C ARG A 38 -5.42 -3.38 -1.65
N ARG A 39 -6.42 -4.25 -1.81
CA ARG A 39 -7.79 -4.00 -1.32
C ARG A 39 -7.85 -3.83 0.20
N LEU A 40 -7.05 -4.60 0.94
CA LEU A 40 -7.02 -4.55 2.40
C LEU A 40 -6.36 -3.25 2.87
N LEU A 41 -5.27 -2.86 2.20
CA LEU A 41 -4.62 -1.56 2.44
C LEU A 41 -5.59 -0.41 2.21
N ARG A 42 -6.35 -0.45 1.12
CA ARG A 42 -7.39 0.56 0.84
C ARG A 42 -8.49 0.57 1.91
N ALA A 43 -8.97 -0.61 2.34
CA ALA A 43 -10.01 -0.70 3.36
C ALA A 43 -9.54 -0.11 4.70
N ARG A 44 -8.29 -0.39 5.10
CA ARG A 44 -7.68 0.19 6.30
C ARG A 44 -7.59 1.71 6.24
N GLU A 45 -7.09 2.25 5.12
CA GLU A 45 -6.96 3.69 4.93
C GLU A 45 -8.32 4.41 4.95
N LEU A 46 -9.34 3.80 4.35
CA LEU A 46 -10.69 4.37 4.28
C LEU A 46 -11.57 4.05 5.49
N GLY A 47 -11.07 3.30 6.48
CA GLY A 47 -11.87 2.83 7.63
C GLY A 47 -13.03 1.90 7.24
N LEU A 48 -12.93 1.24 6.08
CA LEU A 48 -13.96 0.34 5.56
C LEU A 48 -13.74 -1.10 6.04
N PRO A 49 -14.78 -1.95 6.05
CA PRO A 49 -14.64 -3.36 6.38
C PRO A 49 -13.63 -4.07 5.46
N ALA A 50 -12.72 -4.85 6.05
CA ALA A 50 -11.67 -5.57 5.34
C ALA A 50 -12.18 -6.64 4.35
N GLY A 51 -13.42 -7.10 4.54
CA GLY A 51 -14.01 -8.21 3.78
C GLY A 51 -13.35 -9.55 4.11
N ASP A 52 -13.42 -10.50 3.17
CA ASP A 52 -12.81 -11.82 3.33
C ASP A 52 -11.27 -11.73 3.45
N LEU A 53 -10.67 -12.46 4.39
CA LEU A 53 -9.23 -12.52 4.62
C LEU A 53 -8.67 -13.95 4.54
N SER A 54 -9.47 -14.91 4.07
CA SER A 54 -9.13 -16.34 3.97
C SER A 54 -7.81 -16.63 3.24
N THR A 55 -7.45 -15.78 2.27
CA THR A 55 -6.25 -15.91 1.44
C THR A 55 -5.03 -15.18 1.99
N LEU A 56 -5.17 -14.41 3.08
CA LEU A 56 -4.07 -13.73 3.75
C LEU A 56 -3.06 -14.76 4.25
N GLU A 57 -1.77 -14.50 4.02
CA GLU A 57 -0.71 -15.27 4.63
C GLU A 57 -0.75 -15.06 6.16
N GLY A 58 -0.78 -16.15 6.92
CA GLY A 58 -0.67 -16.07 8.37
C GLY A 58 0.77 -15.68 8.71
N SER A 59 0.96 -14.55 9.39
CA SER A 59 2.26 -14.20 9.94
C SER A 59 2.57 -15.17 11.07
N THR A 60 3.30 -16.24 10.77
CA THR A 60 4.15 -16.89 11.77
C THR A 60 5.37 -16.01 12.00
#